data_AF-A0A962J389-F1
#
_entry.id   AF-A0A962J389-F1
#
_cell.length_a   1.000
_cell.length_b   1.000
_cell.length_c   1.000
_cell.angle_alpha   90.00
_cell.angle_beta   90.00
_cell.angle_gamma   90.00
#
_symmetry.space_group_name_H-M   'P 1'
#
loop_
_entity.id
_entity.type
_entity.pdbx_description
1 polymer ?
#
loop_
_entity_poly.entity_id
_entity_poly.type
_entity_poly.pdbx_seq_one_letter_code
_entity_poly.pdbx_strand_id
1 'polypeptide(L)'
;LAGDPNARQSTPTPAQSQVKTPWTKIDDNFFEARGYTWALLHTLKALEVDFANVLADKNAVVSLKQIIRELENTQAFIWSPLILNGTGFGPMANHSLIMASYISRANAAIIDLHNLLEQG
;
A
#
# COMPACT_ATOMS: atom_id res chain seq x y z
N LEU A 1 16.87 -8.75 -35.94
CA LEU A 1 17.80 -9.09 -34.84
C LEU A 1 17.05 -9.70 -33.65
N ALA A 2 16.13 -10.64 -33.91
CA ALA A 2 15.52 -11.49 -32.89
C ALA A 2 15.63 -12.92 -33.44
N GLY A 3 16.32 -13.80 -32.73
CA GLY A 3 16.48 -15.21 -33.11
C GLY A 3 17.89 -15.68 -33.50
N ASP A 4 18.95 -14.93 -33.22
CA ASP A 4 20.32 -15.37 -33.53
C ASP A 4 21.02 -15.94 -32.27
N PRO A 5 21.37 -17.24 -32.22
CA PRO A 5 21.94 -17.89 -31.02
C PRO A 5 23.34 -17.40 -30.64
N ASN A 6 24.00 -16.61 -31.51
CA ASN A 6 25.32 -16.03 -31.26
C ASN A 6 25.27 -14.53 -30.91
N ALA A 7 24.08 -13.94 -30.73
CA ALA A 7 23.96 -12.54 -30.35
C ALA A 7 24.46 -12.31 -28.92
N ARG A 8 25.67 -11.76 -28.78
CA ARG A 8 26.17 -11.25 -27.51
C ARG A 8 25.53 -9.88 -27.25
N GLN A 9 24.87 -9.76 -26.11
CA GLN A 9 24.21 -8.51 -25.72
C GLN A 9 25.25 -7.40 -25.54
N SER A 10 25.24 -6.41 -26.44
CA SER A 10 26.23 -5.32 -26.48
C SER A 10 26.02 -4.25 -25.40
N THR A 11 24.85 -4.24 -24.76
CA THR A 11 24.48 -3.26 -23.74
C THR A 11 24.22 -3.98 -22.42
N PRO A 12 24.92 -3.65 -21.32
CA PRO A 12 24.55 -4.16 -20.01
C PRO A 12 23.11 -3.71 -19.73
N THR A 13 22.18 -4.65 -19.55
CA THR A 13 20.87 -4.29 -19.01
C THR A 13 21.14 -3.69 -17.63
N PRO A 14 20.70 -2.45 -17.33
CA PRO A 14 20.87 -1.90 -16.00
C PRO A 14 20.23 -2.89 -15.02
N ALA A 15 21.04 -3.38 -14.08
CA ALA A 15 20.53 -4.26 -13.03
C ALA A 15 19.36 -3.52 -12.37
N GLN A 16 18.23 -4.22 -12.19
CA GLN A 16 17.11 -3.67 -11.41
C GLN A 16 17.66 -3.27 -10.04
N SER A 17 17.91 -1.98 -9.86
CA SER A 17 18.42 -1.45 -8.61
C SER A 17 17.29 -1.54 -7.61
N GLN A 18 17.36 -2.52 -6.70
CA GLN A 18 16.50 -2.54 -5.54
C GLN A 18 16.90 -1.36 -4.65
N VAL A 19 16.18 -0.26 -4.80
CA VAL A 19 16.32 0.90 -3.91
C VAL A 19 15.76 0.48 -2.54
N LYS A 20 16.64 0.02 -1.65
CA LYS A 20 16.30 -0.27 -0.27
C LYS A 20 16.38 1.01 0.55
N THR A 21 15.41 1.21 1.45
CA THR A 21 15.46 2.29 2.44
C THR A 21 16.74 2.15 3.26
N PRO A 22 17.57 3.20 3.38
CA PRO A 22 18.72 3.19 4.29
C PRO A 22 18.29 2.81 5.70
N TRP A 23 19.11 2.04 6.42
CA TRP A 23 18.74 1.51 7.74
C TRP A 23 18.35 2.61 8.73
N THR A 24 19.05 3.75 8.70
CA THR A 24 18.78 4.94 9.53
C THR A 24 17.49 5.69 9.18
N LYS A 25 16.80 5.28 8.11
CA LYS A 25 15.56 5.90 7.61
C LYS A 25 14.36 4.98 7.66
N ILE A 26 14.51 3.76 8.17
CA ILE A 26 13.42 2.78 8.24
C ILE A 26 12.30 3.32 9.13
N ASP A 27 12.64 3.81 10.33
CA ASP A 27 11.65 4.37 11.26
C ASP A 27 11.00 5.63 10.68
N ASP A 28 11.81 6.60 10.23
CA ASP A 28 11.33 7.87 9.63
C ASP A 28 10.29 7.59 8.54
N ASN A 29 10.65 6.79 7.53
CA ASN A 29 9.78 6.52 6.39
C ASN A 29 8.55 5.71 6.79
N PHE A 30 8.68 4.77 7.74
CA PHE A 30 7.56 3.97 8.19
C PHE A 30 6.53 4.83 8.93
N PHE A 31 6.96 5.69 9.85
CA PHE A 31 6.05 6.55 10.61
C PHE A 31 5.49 7.68 9.75
N GLU A 32 6.24 8.18 8.77
CA GLU A 32 5.71 9.10 7.75
C GLU A 32 4.57 8.43 6.97
N ALA A 33 4.79 7.24 6.42
CA ALA A 33 3.75 6.49 5.72
C ALA A 33 2.54 6.22 6.64
N ARG A 34 2.78 5.92 7.92
CA ARG A 34 1.71 5.68 8.90
C ARG A 34 0.90 6.92 9.20
N GLY A 35 1.54 8.09 9.24
CA GLY A 35 0.87 9.38 9.36
C GLY A 35 -0.02 9.68 8.15
N TYR A 36 0.45 9.42 6.94
CA TYR A 36 -0.36 9.58 5.73
C TYR A 36 -1.58 8.65 5.72
N THR A 37 -1.40 7.37 6.05
CA THR A 37 -2.53 6.42 6.09
C THR A 37 -3.50 6.74 7.21
N TRP A 38 -3.04 7.30 8.33
CA TRP A 38 -3.90 7.81 9.40
C TRP A 38 -4.78 8.96 8.91
N ALA A 39 -4.20 9.94 8.20
CA ALA A 39 -4.97 11.06 7.64
C ALA A 39 -5.99 10.55 6.62
N LEU A 40 -5.58 9.67 5.70
CA LEU A 40 -6.47 9.08 4.70
C LEU A 40 -7.61 8.29 5.34
N LEU A 41 -7.34 7.51 6.40
CA LEU A 41 -8.36 6.77 7.15
C LEU A 41 -9.46 7.70 7.66
N HIS A 42 -9.09 8.85 8.23
CA HIS A 42 -10.06 9.81 8.76
C HIS A 42 -10.85 10.48 7.62
N THR A 43 -10.19 10.81 6.51
CA THR A 43 -10.86 11.33 5.32
C THR A 43 -11.90 10.35 4.79
N LEU A 44 -11.58 9.05 4.68
CA LEU A 44 -12.53 8.04 4.21
C LEU A 44 -13.70 7.83 5.19
N LYS A 45 -13.45 7.91 6.50
CA LYS A 45 -14.51 7.87 7.52
C LYS A 45 -15.45 9.08 7.41
N ALA A 46 -14.91 10.26 7.12
CA ALA A 46 -15.73 11.44 6.86
C ALA A 46 -16.56 11.26 5.58
N LEU A 47 -15.96 10.75 4.50
CA LEU A 47 -16.67 10.46 3.25
C LEU A 47 -17.81 9.46 3.43
N GLU A 48 -17.63 8.45 4.29
CA GLU A 48 -18.70 7.48 4.61
C GLU A 48 -19.95 8.18 5.15
N VAL A 49 -19.78 9.22 5.96
CA VAL A 49 -20.88 9.98 6.56
C VAL A 49 -21.43 11.01 5.57
N ASP A 50 -20.56 11.85 5.01
CA ASP A 50 -20.96 13.00 4.18
C ASP A 50 -21.62 12.55 2.86
N PHE A 51 -21.22 11.40 2.34
CA PHE A 51 -21.72 10.85 1.07
C PHE A 51 -22.55 9.57 1.25
N ALA A 52 -23.06 9.29 2.46
CA ALA A 52 -23.79 8.06 2.77
C ALA A 52 -24.89 7.72 1.74
N ASN A 53 -25.67 8.72 1.31
CA ASN A 53 -26.74 8.54 0.32
C ASN A 53 -26.20 8.17 -1.07
N VAL A 54 -25.13 8.82 -1.52
CA VAL A 54 -24.50 8.53 -2.82
C VAL A 54 -23.86 7.14 -2.80
N LEU A 55 -23.17 6.80 -1.71
CA LEU A 55 -22.57 5.48 -1.54
C LEU A 55 -23.62 4.38 -1.49
N ALA A 56 -24.80 4.64 -0.91
CA ALA A 56 -25.92 3.70 -0.90
C ALA A 56 -26.52 3.53 -2.29
N ASP A 57 -26.77 4.63 -3.01
CA ASP A 57 -27.30 4.64 -4.38
C ASP A 57 -26.39 3.87 -5.35
N LYS A 58 -25.07 4.03 -5.21
CA LYS A 58 -24.06 3.34 -6.03
C LYS A 58 -23.70 1.94 -5.52
N ASN A 59 -24.29 1.45 -4.43
CA ASN A 59 -23.91 0.18 -3.80
C ASN A 59 -22.41 0.09 -3.42
N ALA A 60 -21.82 1.22 -3.01
CA ALA A 60 -20.40 1.40 -2.75
C ALA A 60 -20.00 1.29 -1.27
N VAL A 61 -20.98 1.23 -0.35
CA VAL A 61 -20.75 1.24 1.11
C VAL A 61 -19.81 0.11 1.55
N VAL A 62 -20.00 -1.11 1.01
CA VAL A 62 -19.17 -2.27 1.36
C VAL A 62 -17.72 -2.06 0.92
N SER A 63 -17.52 -1.55 -0.30
CA SER A 63 -16.19 -1.26 -0.84
C SER A 63 -15.46 -0.21 -0.01
N LEU A 64 -16.14 0.88 0.37
CA LEU A 64 -15.54 1.91 1.23
C LEU A 64 -15.12 1.35 2.60
N LYS A 65 -15.99 0.53 3.23
CA LYS A 65 -15.67 -0.12 4.51
C LYS A 65 -14.49 -1.07 4.42
N GLN A 66 -14.32 -1.76 3.29
CA GLN A 66 -13.15 -2.61 3.06
C GLN A 66 -11.86 -1.79 3.03
N ILE A 67 -11.85 -0.64 2.34
CA ILE A 67 -10.69 0.26 2.31
C ILE A 67 -10.37 0.76 3.72
N ILE A 68 -11.39 1.23 4.46
CA ILE A 68 -11.24 1.70 5.84
C ILE A 68 -10.58 0.62 6.71
N ARG A 69 -11.05 -0.63 6.63
CA ARG A 69 -10.49 -1.76 7.39
C ARG A 69 -9.02 -2.04 7.06
N GLU A 70 -8.64 -2.00 5.79
CA GLU A 70 -7.23 -2.18 5.40
C GLU A 70 -6.35 -1.05 5.94
N LEU A 71 -6.84 0.19 5.93
CA LEU A 71 -6.12 1.32 6.53
C LEU A 71 -6.06 1.25 8.05
N GLU A 72 -7.10 0.76 8.73
CA GLU A 72 -7.07 0.52 10.19
C GLU A 72 -5.98 -0.48 10.58
N ASN A 73 -5.75 -1.51 9.77
CA ASN A 73 -4.65 -2.45 10.01
C ASN A 73 -3.26 -1.78 9.93
N THR A 74 -3.10 -0.69 9.16
CA THR A 74 -1.84 0.10 9.17
C THR A 74 -1.60 0.81 10.50
N GLN A 75 -2.66 0.98 11.30
CA GLN A 75 -2.62 1.63 12.62
C GLN A 75 -2.53 0.65 13.78
N ALA A 76 -2.36 -0.64 13.50
CA ALA A 76 -2.22 -1.65 14.54
C ALA A 76 -1.07 -1.34 15.52
N PHE A 77 -1.19 -1.84 16.75
CA PHE A 77 -0.18 -1.66 17.77
C PHE A 77 1.14 -2.37 17.36
N ILE A 78 2.25 -1.68 17.56
CA ILE A 78 3.60 -2.20 17.27
C ILE A 78 4.27 -2.52 18.60
N TRP A 79 4.51 -3.81 18.85
CA TRP A 79 5.17 -4.28 20.08
C TRP A 79 6.68 -4.03 20.09
N SER A 80 7.29 -3.88 18.91
CA SER A 80 8.71 -3.63 18.79
C SER A 80 9.04 -2.16 19.10
N PRO A 81 10.12 -1.88 19.85
CA PRO A 81 10.57 -0.50 20.09
C PRO A 81 11.16 0.17 18.83
N LEU A 82 11.51 -0.61 17.80
CA LEU A 82 12.07 -0.13 16.53
C LEU A 82 11.41 -0.84 15.35
N ILE A 83 11.31 -0.17 14.20
CA ILE A 83 10.74 -0.76 12.99
C ILE A 83 11.77 -1.70 12.35
N LEU A 84 11.38 -2.98 12.30
CA LEU A 84 12.15 -4.02 11.63
C LEU A 84 11.74 -4.16 10.17
N ASN A 85 12.73 -4.13 9.27
CA ASN A 85 12.58 -4.38 7.83
C ASN A 85 13.38 -5.63 7.44
N GLY A 86 12.96 -6.79 7.98
CA GLY A 86 13.59 -8.09 7.72
C GLY A 86 13.30 -8.65 6.33
N THR A 87 13.51 -9.95 6.12
CA THR A 87 13.08 -10.63 4.88
C THR A 87 11.66 -11.19 5.05
N GLY A 88 10.89 -11.29 3.97
CA GLY A 88 9.48 -11.72 4.04
C GLY A 88 9.26 -13.15 4.56
N PHE A 89 10.29 -14.01 4.51
CA PHE A 89 10.26 -15.40 5.01
C PHE A 89 11.28 -15.64 6.15
N GLY A 90 11.86 -14.58 6.71
CA GLY A 90 12.87 -14.69 7.77
C GLY A 90 12.26 -14.82 9.16
N PRO A 91 13.07 -15.14 10.19
CA PRO A 91 12.61 -15.21 11.58
C PRO A 91 12.29 -13.83 12.19
N MET A 92 12.66 -12.74 11.50
CA MET A 92 12.45 -11.36 11.95
C MET A 92 11.23 -10.76 11.28
N ALA A 93 10.50 -9.91 12.00
CA ALA A 93 9.38 -9.18 11.44
C ALA A 93 9.81 -8.27 10.28
N ASN A 94 8.93 -8.12 9.29
CA ASN A 94 9.04 -7.09 8.28
C ASN A 94 7.80 -6.20 8.32
N HIS A 95 7.85 -5.18 9.18
CA HIS A 95 6.76 -4.22 9.37
C HIS A 95 6.50 -3.43 8.09
N SER A 96 7.56 -3.00 7.40
CA SER A 96 7.43 -2.23 6.16
C SER A 96 6.71 -3.03 5.07
N LEU A 97 7.01 -4.31 4.92
CA LEU A 97 6.34 -5.19 3.95
C LEU A 97 4.88 -5.43 4.32
N ILE A 98 4.60 -5.71 5.60
CA ILE A 98 3.23 -5.90 6.09
C ILE A 98 2.41 -4.63 5.84
N MET A 99 2.93 -3.48 6.22
CA MET A 99 2.29 -2.19 6.02
C MET A 99 2.10 -1.87 4.54
N ALA A 100 3.11 -2.09 3.70
CA ALA A 100 3.00 -1.93 2.26
C ALA A 100 1.90 -2.84 1.67
N SER A 101 1.70 -4.04 2.21
CA SER A 101 0.62 -4.94 1.77
C SER A 101 -0.77 -4.36 2.09
N TYR A 102 -0.96 -3.77 3.27
CA TYR A 102 -2.20 -3.09 3.66
C TYR A 102 -2.46 -1.88 2.76
N ILE A 103 -1.44 -1.05 2.53
CA ILE A 103 -1.52 0.13 1.65
C ILE A 103 -1.84 -0.29 0.21
N SER A 104 -1.21 -1.35 -0.30
CA SER A 104 -1.45 -1.82 -1.66
C SER A 104 -2.88 -2.34 -1.85
N ARG A 105 -3.44 -3.06 -0.86
CA ARG A 105 -4.84 -3.50 -0.90
C ARG A 105 -5.81 -2.33 -0.81
N ALA A 106 -5.54 -1.37 0.08
CA ALA A 106 -6.34 -0.16 0.17
C ALA A 106 -6.31 0.63 -1.16
N ASN A 107 -5.15 0.79 -1.78
CA ASN A 107 -5.00 1.50 -3.04
C ASN A 107 -5.78 0.82 -4.19
N ALA A 108 -5.69 -0.50 -4.32
CA ALA A 108 -6.47 -1.24 -5.30
C ALA A 108 -7.98 -1.05 -5.08
N ALA A 109 -8.44 -1.18 -3.83
CA ALA A 109 -9.86 -1.00 -3.50
C ALA A 109 -10.34 0.46 -3.70
N ILE A 110 -9.48 1.47 -3.52
CA ILE A 110 -9.80 2.87 -3.86
C ILE A 110 -10.01 3.04 -5.37
N ILE A 111 -9.14 2.43 -6.20
CA ILE A 111 -9.29 2.47 -7.65
C ILE A 111 -10.60 1.81 -8.07
N ASP A 112 -10.92 0.65 -7.48
CA ASP A 112 -12.18 -0.06 -7.77
C ASP A 112 -13.41 0.76 -7.32
N LEU A 113 -13.35 1.39 -6.14
CA LEU A 113 -14.39 2.30 -5.65
C LEU A 113 -14.57 3.48 -6.60
N HIS A 114 -13.48 4.10 -7.06
CA HIS A 114 -13.54 5.21 -8.00
C HIS A 114 -14.21 4.80 -9.31
N ASN A 115 -13.80 3.68 -9.92
CA ASN A 115 -14.41 3.16 -11.14
C ASN A 115 -15.91 2.88 -10.95
N LEU A 116 -16.30 2.31 -9.81
CA LEU A 116 -17.70 2.04 -9.47
C LEU A 116 -18.52 3.35 -9.36
N LEU A 117 -17.95 4.39 -8.76
CA LEU A 117 -18.61 5.70 -8.62
C LEU A 117 -18.67 6.50 -9.93
N GLU A 118 -17.73 6.30 -10.85
CA GLU A 118 -17.76 6.93 -12.18
C GLU A 118 -18.73 6.27 -13.15
N GLN A 119 -18.90 4.95 -13.08
CA GLN A 119 -19.68 4.17 -14.04
C GLN A 119 -21.14 3.92 -13.62
N GLY A 120 -21.42 3.91 -12.31
CA GLY A 120 -22.76 3.74 -11.76
C GLY A 120 -23.51 5.06 -11.67
#